data_AF-A0A350DML4-F1
#
_entry.id   AF-A0A350DML4-F1
#
_cell.length_a   1.000
_cell.length_b   1.000
_cell.length_c   1.000
_cell.angle_alpha   90.00
_cell.angle_beta   90.00
_cell.angle_gamma   90.00
#
_symmetry.space_group_name_H-M   'P 1'
#
loop_
_entity.id
_entity.type
_entity.pdbx_description
1 polymer ?
#
loop_
_entity_poly.entity_id
_entity_poly.type
_entity_poly.pdbx_seq_one_letter_code
_entity_poly.pdbx_strand_id
1 'polypeptide(L)' 'MRERYASGIDDKTAEKMVELLNANLANLIDLSMDSKQCHWNLQGSGFIGVHQLLDETYERLTEAFDTV' A
#
# COMPACT_ATOMS: atom_id res chain seq x y z
N MET A 1 -28.27 10.36 5.76
CA MET A 1 -28.10 8.94 5.38
C MET A 1 -26.89 8.90 4.46
N ARG A 2 -25.81 8.20 4.82
CA ARG A 2 -24.65 8.07 3.92
C ARG A 2 -25.13 7.37 2.65
N GLU A 3 -24.75 7.89 1.50
CA GLU A 3 -25.04 7.28 0.21
C GLU A 3 -24.24 5.97 0.12
N ARG A 4 -24.91 4.85 -0.13
CA ARG A 4 -24.24 3.55 -0.28
C ARG A 4 -23.73 3.41 -1.71
N TYR A 5 -22.43 3.58 -1.90
CA TYR A 5 -21.81 3.46 -3.23
C TYR A 5 -21.61 2.00 -3.67
N ALA A 6 -21.52 1.05 -2.74
CA ALA A 6 -21.43 -0.37 -3.01
C ALA A 6 -22.78 -1.06 -2.78
N SER A 7 -23.36 -1.65 -3.83
CA SER A 7 -24.60 -2.40 -3.75
C SER A 7 -24.36 -3.81 -3.17
N GLY A 8 -25.36 -4.38 -2.49
CA GLY A 8 -25.31 -5.75 -1.99
C GLY A 8 -24.58 -5.99 -0.65
N ILE A 9 -24.07 -4.93 0.01
CA ILE A 9 -23.49 -5.03 1.36
C ILE A 9 -24.35 -4.29 2.39
N ASP A 10 -24.49 -4.84 3.60
CA ASP A 10 -25.16 -4.20 4.73
C ASP A 10 -24.25 -3.21 5.48
N ASP A 11 -24.82 -2.35 6.34
CA ASP A 11 -24.06 -1.30 7.02
C ASP A 11 -22.96 -1.86 7.93
N LYS A 12 -23.22 -2.97 8.62
CA LYS A 12 -22.23 -3.59 9.52
C LYS A 12 -21.04 -4.11 8.74
N THR A 13 -21.30 -4.74 7.60
CA THR A 13 -20.26 -5.22 6.70
C THR A 13 -19.49 -4.04 6.11
N ALA A 14 -20.17 -2.99 5.65
CA ALA A 14 -19.54 -1.80 5.10
C ALA A 14 -18.63 -1.11 6.13
N GLU A 15 -19.11 -0.92 7.38
CA GLU A 15 -18.31 -0.37 8.48
C GLU A 15 -17.07 -1.22 8.74
N LYS A 16 -17.22 -2.55 8.78
CA LYS A 16 -16.09 -3.44 9.01
C LYS A 16 -15.08 -3.42 7.88
N MET A 17 -15.54 -3.34 6.63
CA MET A 17 -14.67 -3.22 5.46
C MET A 17 -13.89 -1.92 5.49
N VAL A 18 -14.53 -0.79 5.84
CA VAL A 18 -13.85 0.51 5.98
C VAL A 18 -12.76 0.44 7.07
N GLU A 19 -13.01 -0.19 8.22
CA GLU A 19 -11.98 -0.37 9.25
C GLU A 19 -10.77 -1.16 8.73
N LEU A 20 -11.02 -2.28 8.04
CA LEU A 20 -9.96 -3.14 7.51
C LEU A 20 -9.16 -2.48 6.39
N LEU A 21 -9.84 -1.81 5.46
CA LEU A 21 -9.21 -1.10 4.34
C LEU A 21 -8.36 0.06 4.86
N ASN A 22 -8.82 0.85 5.83
CA ASN A 22 -7.99 1.91 6.42
C ASN A 22 -6.73 1.38 7.11
N ALA A 23 -6.83 0.26 7.83
CA ALA A 23 -5.65 -0.37 8.44
C ALA A 23 -4.66 -0.87 7.37
N ASN A 24 -5.16 -1.46 6.29
CA ASN A 24 -4.33 -1.92 5.17
C ASN A 24 -3.71 -0.76 4.40
N LEU A 25 -4.45 0.34 4.19
CA LEU A 25 -3.96 1.56 3.54
C LEU A 25 -2.74 2.11 4.28
N ALA A 26 -2.83 2.23 5.60
CA ALA A 26 -1.71 2.68 6.43
C ALA A 26 -0.50 1.75 6.28
N ASN A 27 -0.70 0.43 6.36
CA ASN A 27 0.39 -0.55 6.20
C ASN A 27 1.06 -0.48 4.81
N LEU A 28 0.28 -0.27 3.74
CA LEU A 28 0.83 -0.18 2.39
C LEU A 28 1.62 1.11 2.18
N ILE A 29 1.14 2.23 2.73
CA ILE A 29 1.87 3.50 2.70
C ILE A 29 3.21 3.35 3.43
N ASP A 30 3.19 2.82 4.66
CA ASP A 30 4.41 2.60 5.45
C ASP A 30 5.40 1.69 4.70
N LEU A 31 4.93 0.57 4.15
CA LEU A 31 5.78 -0.36 3.40
C LEU A 31 6.35 0.26 2.12
N SER A 32 5.59 1.13 1.44
CA SER A 32 6.09 1.88 0.27
C SER A 32 7.23 2.82 0.68
N MET A 33 7.08 3.53 1.79
CA MET A 33 8.10 4.47 2.28
C MET A 33 9.34 3.73 2.77
N ASP A 34 9.18 2.59 3.43
CA ASP A 34 10.28 1.70 3.80
C ASP A 34 11.05 1.20 2.58
N SER A 35 10.35 0.87 1.49
CA SER A 35 10.98 0.47 0.22
C SER A 35 11.87 1.58 -0.34
N LYS A 36 11.41 2.84 -0.30
CA LYS A 36 12.23 4.00 -0.71
C LYS A 36 13.37 4.31 0.26
N GLN A 37 13.14 4.15 1.56
CA GLN A 37 14.18 4.29 2.56
C GLN A 37 15.31 3.27 2.30
N CYS A 38 14.97 2.01 2.04
CA CYS A 38 15.96 1.01 1.64
C CYS A 38 16.63 1.37 0.31
N HIS A 39 15.87 1.79 -0.71
CA HIS A 39 16.38 2.14 -2.03
C HIS A 39 17.44 3.26 -1.97
N TRP A 40 17.26 4.26 -1.10
CA TRP A 40 18.20 5.37 -0.93
C TRP A 40 19.43 5.02 -0.08
N ASN A 41 19.31 4.07 0.86
CA ASN A 41 20.35 3.82 1.86
C ASN A 41 21.12 2.50 1.64
N LEU A 42 20.73 1.69 0.65
CA LEU A 42 21.42 0.44 0.33
C LEU A 42 22.83 0.70 -0.22
N GLN A 43 23.78 -0.17 0.14
CA GLN A 43 25.16 -0.16 -0.34
C GLN A 43 25.72 -1.59 -0.48
N GLY A 44 26.79 -1.76 -1.25
CA GLY A 44 27.54 -3.01 -1.37
C GLY A 44 27.45 -3.70 -2.73
N SER A 45 28.03 -4.90 -2.82
CA SER A 45 28.02 -5.71 -4.05
C SER A 45 26.59 -6.04 -4.49
N GLY A 46 26.28 -5.83 -5.77
CA GLY A 46 24.93 -6.03 -6.29
C GLY A 46 23.96 -4.88 -6.03
N PHE A 47 24.46 -3.74 -5.50
CA PHE A 47 23.68 -2.52 -5.23
C PHE A 47 22.66 -2.21 -6.33
N ILE A 48 23.10 -2.11 -7.59
CA ILE A 48 22.23 -1.61 -8.67
C ILE A 48 21.00 -2.50 -8.90
N GLY A 49 21.16 -3.83 -8.80
CA GLY A 49 20.05 -4.76 -9.02
C GLY A 49 19.00 -4.68 -7.91
N VAL A 50 19.44 -4.60 -6.66
CA VAL A 50 18.50 -4.49 -5.52
C VAL A 50 17.89 -3.09 -5.46
N HIS A 51 18.64 -2.04 -5.80
CA HIS A 51 18.14 -0.67 -5.90
C HIS A 51 17.00 -0.56 -6.91
N GLN A 52 17.16 -1.16 -8.10
CA GLN A 52 16.11 -1.21 -9.13
C GLN A 52 14.90 -2.04 -8.66
N LEU A 53 15.12 -3.21 -8.05
CA LEU A 53 14.05 -4.04 -7.50
C LEU A 53 13.21 -3.30 -6.45
N LEU A 54 13.86 -2.53 -5.57
CA LEU A 54 13.17 -1.72 -4.56
C LEU A 54 12.36 -0.59 -5.20
N ASP A 55 12.80 -0.05 -6.33
CA ASP A 55 12.07 0.97 -7.09
C ASP A 55 10.79 0.40 -7.72
N GLU A 56 10.90 -0.73 -8.41
CA GLU A 56 9.72 -1.45 -8.95
C GLU A 56 8.76 -1.91 -7.84
N THR A 57 9.31 -2.25 -6.66
CA THR A 57 8.50 -2.63 -5.49
C THR A 57 7.71 -1.44 -4.97
N TYR A 58 8.34 -0.27 -4.88
CA TYR A 58 7.65 0.96 -4.53
C TYR A 58 6.51 1.26 -5.51
N GLU A 59 6.75 1.19 -6.82
CA GLU A 59 5.72 1.45 -7.84
C GLU A 59 4.50 0.54 -7.65
N ARG A 60 4.71 -0.78 -7.50
CA ARG A 60 3.61 -1.73 -7.24
C ARG A 60 2.86 -1.44 -5.93
N LEU A 61 3.57 -0.99 -4.89
CA LEU A 61 2.94 -0.63 -3.62
C LEU A 61 2.12 0.66 -3.74
N THR A 62 2.58 1.62 -4.55
CA THR A 62 1.81 2.85 -4.83
C THR A 62 0.51 2.57 -5.57
N GLU A 63 0.54 1.68 -6.56
CA GLU A 63 -0.69 1.22 -7.23
C GLU A 63 -1.63 0.49 -6.27
N ALA A 64 -1.07 -0.34 -5.37
CA ALA A 64 -1.85 -1.09 -4.40
C ALA A 64 -2.54 -0.17 -3.38
N PHE A 65 -1.85 0.83 -2.83
CA PHE A 65 -2.48 1.71 -1.85
C PHE A 65 -3.45 2.73 -2.46
N ASP A 66 -3.31 3.09 -3.75
CA ASP A 66 -4.31 3.92 -4.46
C ASP A 66 -5.62 3.15 -4.70
N THR A 67 -5.55 1.82 -4.74
CA THR A 67 -6.69 0.94 -4.93
C THR A 67 -7.48 0.67 -3.65
N VAL A 68 -6.84 0.78 -2.48
CA VAL A 68 -7.43 0.49 -1.15
C VAL A 68 -8.18 1.69 -0.60
#